data_AF-A0A060C8J8-F1
#
_entry.id   AF-A0A060C8J8-F1
#
_cell.length_a   1.000
_cell.length_b   1.000
_cell.length_c   1.000
_cell.angle_alpha   90.00
_cell.angle_beta   90.00
_cell.angle_gamma   90.00
#
_symmetry.space_group_name_H-M   'P 1'
#
loop_
_entity.id
_entity.type
_entity.pdbx_description
1 polymer ?
#
loop_
_entity_poly.entity_id
_entity_poly.type
_entity_poly.pdbx_seq_one_letter_code
_entity_poly.pdbx_strand_id
1 'polypeptide(L)'
;MPGIAKMAREKQPGLLVVDRTIHGKYENYQTPEQKIPEKQLPFPWESCVTLTTDWGWVKNPKYKTPNQIITMLMEVVAKGGNLLL
;
A
#
# COMPACT_ATOMS: atom_id res chain seq x y z
N MET A 1 4.43 -7.23 -18.32
CA MET A 1 5.32 -6.06 -18.16
C MET A 1 6.83 -6.35 -17.90
N PRO A 2 7.46 -7.49 -18.32
CA PRO A 2 8.90 -7.72 -18.05
C PRO A 2 9.84 -6.61 -18.56
N GLY A 3 9.60 -6.07 -19.76
CA GLY A 3 10.46 -5.07 -20.38
C GLY A 3 10.47 -3.73 -19.64
N ILE A 4 9.31 -3.27 -19.16
CA ILE A 4 9.19 -2.00 -18.42
C ILE A 4 9.90 -2.11 -17.06
N ALA A 5 9.63 -3.18 -16.30
CA ALA A 5 10.27 -3.40 -15.01
C ALA A 5 11.79 -3.55 -15.14
N LYS A 6 12.28 -4.24 -16.19
CA LYS A 6 13.71 -4.37 -16.49
C LYS A 6 14.34 -3.00 -16.80
N MET A 7 13.78 -2.26 -17.75
CA MET A 7 14.27 -0.93 -18.15
C MET A 7 14.30 0.04 -16.96
N ALA A 8 13.26 0.05 -16.14
CA ALA A 8 13.18 0.94 -14.97
C ALA A 8 14.25 0.59 -13.92
N ARG A 9 14.48 -0.69 -13.66
CA ARG A 9 15.52 -1.15 -12.71
C ARG A 9 16.95 -1.02 -13.24
N GLU A 10 17.16 -1.04 -14.56
CA GLU A 10 18.46 -0.68 -15.14
C GLU A 10 18.83 0.77 -14.84
N LYS A 11 17.85 1.68 -14.83
CA LYS A 11 18.07 3.10 -14.48
C LYS A 11 18.07 3.36 -12.96
N GLN A 12 17.28 2.60 -12.20
CA GLN A 12 17.18 2.71 -10.74
C GLN A 12 17.10 1.31 -10.10
N PRO A 13 18.24 0.71 -9.72
CA PRO A 13 18.29 -0.69 -9.24
C PRO A 13 17.41 -1.00 -8.03
N GLY A 14 17.19 -0.02 -7.15
CA GLY A 14 16.36 -0.16 -5.96
C GLY A 14 14.87 0.13 -6.16
N LEU A 15 14.41 0.36 -7.39
CA LEU A 15 13.01 0.70 -7.64
C LEU A 15 12.07 -0.45 -7.24
N LEU A 16 11.16 -0.15 -6.31
CA LEU A 16 10.07 -1.02 -5.91
C LEU A 16 8.92 -0.89 -6.90
N VAL A 17 8.33 -2.03 -7.28
CA VAL A 17 7.17 -2.12 -8.17
C VAL A 17 6.04 -2.78 -7.39
N VAL A 18 4.89 -2.12 -7.38
CA VAL A 18 3.69 -2.55 -6.66
C VAL A 18 2.86 -3.53 -7.50
N ASP A 19 2.23 -4.52 -6.86
CA ASP A 19 1.27 -5.42 -7.50
C ASP A 19 -0.05 -4.71 -7.82
N ARG A 20 -0.23 -4.33 -9.09
CA ARG A 20 -1.46 -3.70 -9.60
C ARG A 20 -1.86 -4.18 -11.00
N THR A 21 -1.09 -5.07 -11.63
CA THR A 21 -1.32 -5.43 -13.03
C THR A 21 -1.06 -6.89 -13.38
N ILE A 22 0.00 -7.55 -12.88
CA ILE A 22 0.28 -8.97 -13.16
C ILE A 22 1.16 -9.58 -12.05
N HIS A 23 0.55 -10.45 -11.25
CA HIS A 23 1.22 -11.20 -10.18
C HIS A 23 2.54 -11.84 -10.63
N GLY A 24 3.59 -11.73 -9.81
CA GLY A 24 4.79 -12.55 -9.94
C GLY A 24 6.12 -11.83 -9.76
N LYS A 25 7.18 -12.34 -10.41
CA LYS A 25 8.58 -12.01 -10.11
C LYS A 25 9.01 -10.54 -10.22
N TYR A 26 8.16 -9.68 -10.78
CA TYR A 26 8.49 -8.27 -10.98
C TYR A 26 7.91 -7.38 -9.90
N GLU A 27 7.06 -7.90 -9.01
CA GLU A 27 6.41 -7.15 -7.94
C GLU A 27 7.15 -7.33 -6.61
N ASN A 28 7.18 -6.28 -5.81
CA ASN A 28 7.89 -6.26 -4.54
C ASN A 28 6.95 -6.41 -3.34
N TYR A 29 5.71 -5.94 -3.46
CA TYR A 29 4.73 -5.99 -2.38
C TYR A 29 3.29 -5.95 -2.91
N GLN A 30 2.36 -6.47 -2.11
CA GLN A 30 0.92 -6.50 -2.41
C GLN A 30 0.16 -5.32 -1.80
N THR A 31 -0.99 -4.97 -2.38
CA THR A 31 -1.82 -3.86 -1.89
C THR A 31 -3.25 -4.27 -1.54
N PRO A 32 -3.53 -4.67 -0.29
CA PRO A 32 -4.90 -4.77 0.20
C PRO A 32 -5.51 -3.36 0.34
N GLU A 33 -6.13 -2.88 -0.73
CA GLU A 33 -6.74 -1.54 -0.80
C GLU A 33 -7.87 -1.39 0.22
N GLN A 34 -7.84 -0.29 0.99
CA GLN A 34 -8.82 0.05 2.03
C GLN A 34 -9.02 -1.03 3.12
N LYS A 35 -8.11 -2.02 3.22
CA LYS A 35 -8.23 -3.15 4.14
C LYS A 35 -6.91 -3.52 4.78
N ILE A 36 -6.96 -3.84 6.07
CA ILE A 36 -5.87 -4.47 6.81
C ILE A 36 -6.13 -5.99 6.84
N PRO A 37 -5.16 -6.85 6.48
CA PRO A 37 -5.29 -8.30 6.58
C PRO A 37 -5.68 -8.74 8.00
N GLU A 38 -6.51 -9.76 8.16
CA GLU A 38 -6.94 -10.22 9.49
C GLU A 38 -5.78 -10.83 10.29
N LYS A 39 -4.87 -11.50 9.59
CA LYS A 39 -3.66 -12.14 10.15
C LYS A 39 -2.43 -11.55 9.49
N GLN A 40 -1.29 -11.68 10.15
CA GLN A 40 0.01 -11.33 9.58
C GLN A 40 0.25 -12.10 8.28
N LEU A 41 0.74 -11.41 7.24
CA LEU A 41 1.10 -12.01 5.97
C LEU A 41 2.61 -12.34 5.95
N PRO A 42 3.02 -13.44 5.27
CA PRO A 42 4.43 -13.86 5.22
C PRO A 42 5.25 -13.12 4.15
N PHE A 43 4.69 -12.09 3.51
CA PHE A 43 5.31 -11.32 2.43
C PHE A 43 5.03 -9.83 2.59
N PRO A 44 5.84 -8.93 2.00
CA PRO A 44 5.64 -7.48 2.09
C PRO A 44 4.29 -7.04 1.50
N TRP A 45 3.63 -6.12 2.19
CA TRP A 45 2.37 -5.54 1.75
C TRP A 45 2.20 -4.11 2.24
N GLU A 46 1.34 -3.34 1.57
CA GLU A 46 1.02 -1.96 1.90
C GLU A 46 -0.48 -1.74 1.76
N SER A 47 -1.18 -1.33 2.82
CA SER A 47 -2.56 -0.90 2.67
C SER A 47 -2.58 0.59 2.36
N CYS A 48 -3.13 0.91 1.20
CA CYS A 48 -3.51 2.27 0.88
C CYS A 48 -4.91 2.53 1.44
N VAL A 49 -5.03 3.51 2.35
CA VAL A 49 -6.27 3.88 3.03
C VAL A 49 -6.45 5.38 2.90
N THR A 50 -7.63 5.84 2.51
CA THR A 50 -7.88 7.29 2.40
C THR A 50 -7.84 7.98 3.76
N LEU A 51 -7.43 9.23 3.83
CA LEU A 51 -7.67 10.05 5.03
C LEU A 51 -9.17 10.35 5.25
N THR A 52 -9.92 10.50 4.16
CA THR A 52 -11.37 10.78 4.17
C THR A 52 -12.17 9.59 3.63
N THR A 53 -13.37 9.81 3.08
CA THR A 53 -14.11 8.82 2.27
C THR A 53 -13.55 8.65 0.86
N ASP A 54 -12.80 9.63 0.37
CA ASP A 54 -12.40 9.74 -1.02
C ASP A 54 -10.88 9.93 -1.16
N TRP A 55 -10.33 9.48 -2.29
CA TRP A 55 -8.94 9.70 -2.68
C TRP A 55 -8.71 11.13 -3.17
N GLY A 56 -9.65 11.66 -3.94
CA GLY A 56 -9.61 13.02 -4.46
C GLY A 56 -10.12 14.05 -3.44
N TRP A 57 -9.92 15.33 -3.75
CA TRP A 57 -10.49 16.41 -2.95
C TRP A 57 -12.02 16.38 -2.98
N VAL A 58 -12.64 16.57 -1.83
CA VAL A 58 -14.09 16.72 -1.69
C VAL A 58 -14.41 17.96 -0.85
N LYS A 59 -15.52 18.63 -1.16
CA LYS A 59 -15.88 19.93 -0.54
C LYS A 59 -16.19 19.83 0.96
N ASN A 60 -16.85 18.75 1.39
CA ASN A 60 -17.27 18.52 2.77
C ASN A 60 -16.81 17.13 3.25
N PRO A 61 -15.50 16.92 3.46
CA PRO A 61 -14.95 15.61 3.80
C PRO A 61 -15.33 15.18 5.22
N LYS A 62 -15.44 13.86 5.41
CA LYS A 62 -15.43 13.24 6.73
C LYS A 62 -14.05 12.66 7.00
N TYR A 63 -13.31 13.27 7.91
CA TYR A 63 -11.97 12.84 8.28
C TYR A 63 -11.99 11.70 9.29
N LYS A 64 -11.04 10.78 9.14
CA LYS A 64 -10.68 9.86 10.22
C LYS A 64 -10.07 10.65 11.38
N THR A 65 -10.37 10.25 12.61
CA THR A 65 -9.78 10.86 13.80
C THR A 65 -8.31 10.46 13.96
N PRO A 66 -7.48 11.25 14.66
CA PRO A 66 -6.10 10.86 14.96
C PRO A 66 -5.98 9.49 15.61
N ASN A 67 -6.90 9.15 16.54
CA ASN A 67 -6.92 7.83 17.19
C ASN A 67 -7.16 6.69 16.20
N GLN A 68 -8.06 6.86 15.22
CA GLN A 68 -8.28 5.87 14.17
C GLN A 68 -7.01 5.68 13.32
N ILE A 69 -6.35 6.76 12.94
CA ILE A 69 -5.13 6.73 12.12
C ILE A 69 -4.00 6.01 12.87
N ILE A 70 -3.76 6.36 14.13
CA ILE A 70 -2.72 5.74 14.96
C ILE A 70 -3.02 4.25 15.16
N THR A 71 -4.27 3.90 15.44
CA THR A 71 -4.68 2.49 15.61
C THR A 71 -4.45 1.68 14.34
N MET A 72 -4.84 2.22 13.18
CA MET A 72 -4.58 1.58 11.88
C MET A 72 -3.08 1.40 11.63
N LEU A 73 -2.27 2.44 11.88
CA LEU A 73 -0.82 2.36 11.71
C LEU A 73 -0.21 1.27 12.60
N MET A 74 -0.60 1.21 13.88
CA MET A 74 -0.16 0.18 14.81
C MET A 74 -0.52 -1.22 14.32
N GLU A 75 -1.76 -1.42 13.85
CA GLU A 75 -2.22 -2.71 13.35
C GLU A 75 -1.48 -3.15 12.08
N VAL A 76 -1.26 -2.22 11.15
CA VAL A 76 -0.51 -2.45 9.91
C VAL A 76 0.93 -2.86 10.21
N VAL A 77 1.63 -2.11 11.08
CA VAL A 77 3.02 -2.40 11.45
C VAL A 77 3.13 -3.71 12.21
N ALA A 78 2.20 -4.00 13.14
CA ALA A 78 2.16 -5.26 13.88
C ALA A 78 1.98 -6.48 12.96
N LYS A 79 1.36 -6.30 11.80
CA LYS A 79 1.15 -7.33 10.77
C LYS A 79 2.17 -7.28 9.64
N GLY A 80 3.26 -6.52 9.81
CA GLY A 80 4.40 -6.48 8.89
C GLY A 80 4.16 -5.72 7.58
N GLY A 81 3.20 -4.78 7.56
CA GLY A 81 2.88 -3.97 6.39
C GLY A 81 3.25 -2.50 6.52
N ASN A 82 3.03 -1.76 5.44
CA ASN A 82 3.11 -0.30 5.39
C ASN A 82 1.72 0.34 5.25
N LEU A 83 1.55 1.54 5.80
CA LEU A 83 0.34 2.35 5.65
C LEU A 83 0.63 3.50 4.68
N LEU A 84 -0.09 3.55 3.57
CA LEU A 84 -0.12 4.68 2.65
C LEU A 84 -1.43 5.45 2.87
N LEU A 85 -1.35 6.62 3.51
CA LEU A 85 -2.50 7.43 3.95
C LEU A 85 -2.81 8.59 2.99
#